data_AF-A0A0F9S3C4-F1
#
_entry.id   AF-A0A0F9S3C4-F1
#
_cell.length_a   1.000
_cell.length_b   1.000
_cell.length_c   1.000
_cell.angle_alpha   90.00
_cell.angle_beta   90.00
_cell.angle_gamma   90.00
#
_symmetry.space_group_name_H-M   'P 1'
#
loop_
_entity.id
_entity.type
_entity.pdbx_description
1 polymer ?
#
loop_
_entity_poly.entity_id
_entity_poly.type
_entity_poly.pdbx_seq_one_letter_code
_entity_poly.pdbx_strand_id
1 'polypeptide(L)'
;MSNVKTIEAPFEEIRRASAAGGGTTLSTTLALISLPIGGDWLTMLPRNFVTAVVAQYALNPWLTIIATTDALASKRRLVSGAQTISETDDISEEMQDGDSVDFAINAFDTAANNNYIYVGSWLPFRGAQVALNNKNDIASVLTVNYWNGGWGAVDTISDGTDVSGDTMKQDGDVSWVVSSDWKRDSLLNIGDTTVKESWGGASLYWTRWEVSVALDTTVDLVTMRALNRSTTYAELPEGIVFSEAAIAGPNGFSCVEALVDAGSGNLVVNAATKIGTETRFA
;
A
#
# COMPACT_ATOMS: atom_id res chain seq x y z
N MET A 1 1.78 49.30 -2.92
CA MET A 1 1.53 47.94 -3.42
C MET A 1 2.02 46.99 -2.35
N SER A 2 1.11 46.27 -1.70
CA SER A 2 1.42 45.31 -0.66
C SER A 2 2.09 44.10 -1.31
N ASN A 3 3.37 43.87 -1.00
CA ASN A 3 4.06 42.64 -1.36
C ASN A 3 3.45 41.52 -0.52
N VAL A 4 2.45 40.83 -1.08
CA VAL A 4 2.00 39.54 -0.57
C VAL A 4 3.17 38.59 -0.73
N LYS A 5 3.91 38.34 0.35
CA LYS A 5 4.83 37.20 0.44
C LYS A 5 3.98 35.99 0.78
N THR A 6 3.50 35.29 -0.24
CA THR A 6 3.03 33.91 -0.07
C THR A 6 4.25 33.10 0.36
N ILE A 7 4.27 32.60 1.59
CA ILE A 7 5.29 31.64 2.02
C ILE A 7 4.84 30.29 1.43
N GLU A 8 5.13 30.09 0.15
CA GLU A 8 5.17 28.74 -0.40
C GLU A 8 6.47 28.11 0.07
N ALA A 9 6.40 26.91 0.63
CA ALA A 9 7.60 26.13 0.88
C ALA A 9 8.37 26.03 -0.45
N PRO A 10 9.67 26.33 -0.49
CA PRO A 10 10.42 26.21 -1.73
C PRO A 10 10.43 24.74 -2.14
N PHE A 11 9.78 24.42 -3.26
CA PHE A 11 9.72 23.06 -3.84
C PHE A 11 10.82 22.89 -4.88
N GLU A 12 11.46 21.72 -4.91
CA GLU A 12 12.50 21.40 -5.89
C GLU A 12 11.88 20.77 -7.15
N GLU A 13 11.07 19.73 -6.97
CA GLU A 13 10.36 19.05 -8.04
C GLU A 13 8.87 18.94 -7.72
N ILE A 14 8.01 19.05 -8.74
CA ILE A 14 6.56 18.88 -8.62
C ILE A 14 6.13 17.85 -9.67
N ARG A 15 5.45 16.79 -9.24
CA ARG A 15 4.89 15.75 -10.11
C ARG A 15 3.40 15.56 -9.85
N ARG A 16 2.70 15.12 -10.88
CA ARG A 16 1.32 14.66 -10.73
C ARG A 16 1.33 13.22 -10.22
N ALA A 17 0.48 12.94 -9.24
CA ALA A 17 0.24 11.61 -8.70
C ALA A 17 -0.98 10.93 -9.36
N SER A 18 -2.00 11.69 -9.76
CA SER A 18 -3.19 11.15 -10.43
C SER A 18 -2.85 10.45 -11.76
N ALA A 19 -3.54 9.37 -12.12
CA ALA A 19 -3.26 8.58 -13.33
C ALA A 19 -3.80 9.17 -14.65
N ALA A 20 -4.88 9.97 -14.63
CA ALA A 20 -5.46 10.60 -15.83
C ALA A 20 -5.38 12.15 -15.88
N GLY A 21 -5.23 12.70 -17.09
CA GLY A 21 -5.27 14.14 -17.33
C GLY A 21 -6.57 14.74 -16.83
N GLY A 22 -6.50 15.73 -15.92
CA GLY A 22 -7.67 16.30 -15.25
C GLY A 22 -7.99 15.68 -13.88
N GLY A 23 -7.21 14.70 -13.42
CA GLY A 23 -7.35 14.04 -12.11
C GLY A 23 -7.85 12.61 -12.23
N THR A 24 -7.79 11.88 -11.14
CA THR A 24 -8.36 10.53 -11.03
C THR A 24 -9.88 10.65 -10.96
N THR A 25 -10.62 9.90 -11.77
CA THR A 25 -12.08 9.83 -11.68
C THR A 25 -12.49 9.16 -10.37
N LEU A 26 -13.36 9.83 -9.63
CA LEU A 26 -13.96 9.33 -8.39
C LEU A 26 -15.41 8.92 -8.64
N SER A 27 -15.84 7.92 -7.89
CA SER A 27 -17.23 7.49 -7.75
C SER A 27 -17.49 7.15 -6.29
N THR A 28 -18.63 6.54 -5.97
CA THR A 28 -18.86 5.95 -4.64
C THR A 28 -18.00 4.71 -4.37
N THR A 29 -17.31 4.19 -5.40
CA THR A 29 -16.31 3.14 -5.27
C THR A 29 -14.93 3.74 -5.02
N LEU A 30 -14.18 3.08 -4.14
CA LEU A 30 -12.85 3.47 -3.73
C LEU A 30 -11.87 3.58 -4.91
N ALA A 31 -11.10 4.65 -4.94
CA ALA A 31 -9.91 4.79 -5.76
C ALA A 31 -8.67 4.94 -4.87
N LEU A 32 -7.57 4.27 -5.24
CA LEU A 32 -6.26 4.47 -4.64
C LEU A 32 -5.33 5.18 -5.63
N ILE A 33 -4.79 6.32 -5.20
CA ILE A 33 -3.91 7.19 -6.00
C ILE A 33 -2.52 7.12 -5.37
N SER A 34 -1.58 6.42 -6.02
CA SER A 34 -0.21 6.27 -5.53
C SER A 34 0.49 7.62 -5.45
N LEU A 35 1.24 7.82 -4.37
CA LEU A 35 2.09 8.99 -4.19
C LEU A 35 3.49 8.67 -4.73
N PRO A 36 4.06 9.53 -5.59
CA PRO A 36 5.45 9.36 -6.02
C PRO A 36 6.39 9.30 -4.81
N ILE A 37 7.17 8.22 -4.72
CA ILE A 37 8.12 7.99 -3.63
C ILE A 37 9.12 9.14 -3.56
N GLY A 38 9.41 9.61 -2.35
CA GLY A 38 10.29 10.76 -2.10
C GLY A 38 9.57 12.11 -2.08
N GLY A 39 8.26 12.16 -2.38
CA GLY A 39 7.45 13.35 -2.16
C GLY A 39 7.40 13.73 -0.68
N ASP A 40 7.50 15.03 -0.38
CA ASP A 40 7.43 15.58 0.99
C ASP A 40 6.18 16.45 1.21
N TRP A 41 5.44 16.70 0.13
CA TRP A 41 4.31 17.60 0.10
C TRP A 41 3.25 17.06 -0.84
N LEU A 42 1.99 17.22 -0.44
CA LEU A 42 0.81 16.79 -1.18
C LEU A 42 -0.13 17.97 -1.40
N THR A 43 -0.72 18.05 -2.60
CA THR A 43 -1.83 18.94 -2.89
C THR A 43 -2.98 18.16 -3.51
N MET A 44 -4.20 18.50 -3.13
CA MET A 44 -5.43 17.86 -3.60
C MET A 44 -6.44 18.91 -4.03
N LEU A 45 -7.05 18.71 -5.20
CA LEU A 45 -8.09 19.56 -5.76
C LEU A 45 -9.23 18.71 -6.33
N PRO A 46 -10.37 18.63 -5.62
CA PRO A 46 -11.59 18.04 -6.15
C PRO A 46 -12.24 18.95 -7.20
N ARG A 47 -12.77 18.37 -8.27
CA ARG A 47 -13.41 19.10 -9.37
C ARG A 47 -14.39 18.25 -10.17
N ASN A 48 -15.19 18.92 -10.99
CA ASN A 48 -16.13 18.33 -11.94
C ASN A 48 -17.16 17.42 -11.26
N PHE A 49 -17.73 17.85 -10.14
CA PHE A 49 -18.72 17.04 -9.44
C PHE A 49 -20.03 16.92 -10.23
N VAL A 50 -20.54 15.70 -10.29
CA VAL A 50 -21.86 15.37 -10.85
C VAL A 50 -22.61 14.63 -9.76
N THR A 51 -23.57 15.30 -9.13
CA THR A 51 -24.34 14.82 -7.97
C THR A 51 -23.53 14.72 -6.66
N ALA A 52 -22.20 14.55 -6.73
CA ALA A 52 -21.32 14.64 -5.57
C ALA A 52 -21.38 16.02 -4.90
N VAL A 53 -21.21 16.05 -3.59
CA VAL A 53 -21.06 17.28 -2.80
C VAL A 53 -19.64 17.41 -2.27
N VAL A 54 -19.00 16.29 -1.94
CA VAL A 54 -17.63 16.24 -1.40
C VAL A 54 -16.84 15.10 -2.00
N ALA A 55 -15.53 15.31 -2.15
CA ALA A 55 -14.57 14.22 -2.24
C ALA A 55 -14.19 13.80 -0.82
N GLN A 56 -14.32 12.52 -0.54
CA GLN A 56 -13.88 11.89 0.69
C GLN A 56 -12.49 11.33 0.47
N TYR A 57 -11.56 11.59 1.40
CA TYR A 57 -10.20 11.08 1.31
C TYR A 57 -9.59 10.65 2.65
N ALA A 58 -8.58 9.80 2.57
CA ALA A 58 -7.65 9.50 3.66
C ALA A 58 -6.25 9.20 3.11
N LEU A 59 -5.21 9.48 3.90
CA LEU A 59 -3.84 9.10 3.58
C LEU A 59 -3.53 7.71 4.12
N ASN A 60 -3.06 6.83 3.24
CA ASN A 60 -2.77 5.44 3.58
C ASN A 60 -1.30 5.24 3.87
N PRO A 61 -0.98 4.51 4.95
CA PRO A 61 0.40 4.41 5.39
C PRO A 61 1.20 3.54 4.42
N TRP A 62 2.49 3.82 4.33
CA TRP A 62 3.43 2.98 3.59
C TRP A 62 3.48 1.56 4.17
N LEU A 63 3.49 0.57 3.28
CA LEU A 63 3.68 -0.83 3.61
C LEU A 63 5.15 -1.23 3.43
N THR A 64 5.74 -1.84 4.44
CA THR A 64 6.96 -2.64 4.29
C THR A 64 6.53 -4.06 3.93
N ILE A 65 6.88 -4.52 2.73
CA ILE A 65 6.42 -5.79 2.17
C ILE A 65 7.64 -6.68 1.91
N ILE A 66 7.77 -7.75 2.68
CA ILE A 66 8.85 -8.72 2.56
C ILE A 66 8.27 -10.07 2.17
N ALA A 67 8.58 -10.53 0.95
CA ALA A 67 8.21 -11.85 0.48
C ALA A 67 9.38 -12.82 0.73
N THR A 68 9.11 -14.02 1.23
CA THR A 68 10.16 -15.00 1.55
C THR A 68 9.74 -16.41 1.22
N THR A 69 10.73 -17.23 0.87
CA THR A 69 10.63 -18.68 0.66
C THR A 69 11.45 -19.47 1.69
N ASP A 70 12.03 -18.79 2.69
CA ASP A 70 12.94 -19.38 3.67
C ASP A 70 12.72 -18.88 5.10
N ALA A 71 11.51 -18.38 5.40
CA ALA A 71 11.13 -17.78 6.67
C ALA A 71 12.12 -16.71 7.15
N LEU A 72 12.52 -15.80 6.24
CA LEU A 72 13.43 -14.69 6.54
C LEU A 72 14.79 -15.14 7.09
N ALA A 73 15.28 -16.31 6.67
CA ALA A 73 16.58 -16.82 7.09
C ALA A 73 17.74 -16.17 6.31
N SER A 74 17.48 -15.73 5.08
CA SER A 74 18.47 -15.13 4.19
C SER A 74 18.47 -13.61 4.21
N LYS A 75 19.59 -13.04 3.77
CA LYS A 75 19.69 -11.59 3.60
C LYS A 75 18.74 -11.10 2.51
N ARG A 76 18.29 -9.86 2.68
CA ARG A 76 17.45 -9.17 1.71
C ARG A 76 18.14 -9.08 0.35
N ARG A 77 17.42 -9.49 -0.70
CA ARG A 77 17.58 -8.94 -2.04
C ARG A 77 16.60 -7.76 -2.19
N LEU A 78 17.14 -6.61 -2.59
CA LEU A 78 16.32 -5.46 -2.99
C LEU A 78 15.81 -5.73 -4.40
N VAL A 79 14.50 -5.63 -4.59
CA VAL A 79 13.88 -5.85 -5.89
C VAL A 79 13.44 -4.52 -6.48
N SER A 80 13.83 -4.31 -7.73
CA SER A 80 13.28 -3.29 -8.61
C SER A 80 12.98 -3.95 -9.95
N GLY A 81 11.74 -3.83 -10.41
CA GLY A 81 11.20 -4.39 -11.62
C GLY A 81 10.89 -5.89 -11.60
N ALA A 82 10.45 -6.40 -12.76
CA ALA A 82 10.06 -7.79 -13.01
C ALA A 82 11.12 -8.82 -12.57
N GLN A 83 10.89 -9.41 -11.39
CA GLN A 83 11.72 -10.46 -10.82
C GLN A 83 10.85 -11.55 -10.20
N THR A 84 11.33 -12.79 -10.23
CA THR A 84 10.72 -13.89 -9.48
C THR A 84 11.23 -13.90 -8.05
N ILE A 85 10.33 -14.19 -7.12
CA ILE A 85 10.64 -14.39 -5.71
C ILE A 85 11.83 -15.34 -5.51
N SER A 86 12.67 -14.98 -4.54
CA SER A 86 13.85 -15.69 -4.08
C SER A 86 13.74 -15.98 -2.57
N GLU A 87 14.86 -16.14 -1.87
CA GLU A 87 14.89 -16.48 -0.45
C GLU A 87 14.18 -15.41 0.42
N THR A 88 14.63 -14.16 0.33
CA THR A 88 14.02 -13.02 1.05
C THR A 88 14.12 -11.75 0.21
N ASP A 89 12.97 -11.26 -0.24
CA ASP A 89 12.82 -10.10 -1.11
C ASP A 89 12.04 -8.98 -0.43
N ASP A 90 12.59 -7.77 -0.48
CA ASP A 90 11.88 -6.55 -0.10
C ASP A 90 11.29 -5.93 -1.37
N ILE A 91 9.97 -6.00 -1.47
CA ILE A 91 9.19 -5.52 -2.62
C ILE A 91 8.39 -4.27 -2.26
N SER A 92 8.75 -3.59 -1.17
CA SER A 92 7.99 -2.45 -0.64
C SER A 92 7.83 -1.31 -1.65
N GLU A 93 8.90 -0.98 -2.39
CA GLU A 93 8.90 0.12 -3.36
C GLU A 93 8.08 -0.23 -4.60
N GLU A 94 8.44 -1.34 -5.25
CA GLU A 94 7.77 -1.87 -6.44
C GLU A 94 6.26 -1.96 -6.28
N MET A 95 5.77 -2.44 -5.13
CA MET A 95 4.33 -2.64 -4.93
C MET A 95 3.54 -1.35 -4.69
N GLN A 96 4.20 -0.19 -4.59
CA GLN A 96 3.58 1.07 -4.14
C GLN A 96 3.96 2.31 -4.96
N ASP A 97 4.88 2.22 -5.91
CA ASP A 97 5.29 3.36 -6.74
C ASP A 97 4.21 3.81 -7.75
N GLY A 98 3.22 2.94 -8.02
CA GLY A 98 2.09 3.22 -8.89
C GLY A 98 2.38 3.06 -10.39
N ASP A 99 3.46 2.38 -10.74
CA ASP A 99 3.70 1.97 -12.12
C ASP A 99 2.98 0.65 -12.47
N SER A 100 3.33 0.03 -13.60
CA SER A 100 2.72 -1.22 -14.07
C SER A 100 3.69 -2.39 -14.10
N VAL A 101 4.85 -2.24 -13.49
CA VAL A 101 5.84 -3.31 -13.41
C VAL A 101 5.39 -4.26 -12.30
N ASP A 102 5.63 -5.56 -12.53
CA ASP A 102 5.15 -6.62 -11.67
C ASP A 102 6.28 -7.34 -10.94
N PHE A 103 5.93 -8.07 -9.90
CA PHE A 103 6.78 -8.97 -9.15
C PHE A 103 6.18 -10.38 -9.17
N ALA A 104 6.92 -11.33 -9.71
CA ALA A 104 6.46 -12.69 -9.90
C ALA A 104 6.58 -13.50 -8.60
N ILE A 105 5.45 -13.88 -8.03
CA ILE A 105 5.34 -14.80 -6.88
C ILE A 105 5.03 -16.23 -7.35
N ASN A 106 5.67 -16.63 -8.44
CA ASN A 106 5.49 -17.92 -9.09
C ASN A 106 5.67 -19.08 -8.12
N ALA A 107 4.69 -19.98 -8.07
CA ALA A 107 4.71 -21.15 -7.20
C ALA A 107 4.91 -20.79 -5.71
N PHE A 108 4.41 -19.63 -5.29
CA PHE A 108 4.45 -19.25 -3.88
C PHE A 108 3.74 -20.31 -3.03
N ASP A 109 4.53 -21.00 -2.22
CA ASP A 109 4.12 -22.16 -1.45
C ASP A 109 3.49 -21.77 -0.09
N THR A 110 3.13 -22.78 0.68
CA THR A 110 2.48 -22.69 1.98
C THR A 110 3.46 -22.37 3.11
N ALA A 111 2.92 -21.94 4.25
CA ALA A 111 3.66 -21.72 5.49
C ALA A 111 4.45 -22.96 5.96
N ALA A 112 3.98 -24.18 5.65
CA ALA A 112 4.69 -25.41 6.01
C ALA A 112 6.05 -25.55 5.30
N ASN A 113 6.21 -24.85 4.18
CA ASN A 113 7.45 -24.77 3.40
C ASN A 113 8.20 -23.46 3.64
N ASN A 114 7.87 -22.73 4.72
CA ASN A 114 8.50 -21.47 5.13
C ASN A 114 8.24 -20.28 4.21
N ASN A 115 7.18 -20.36 3.40
CA ASN A 115 6.79 -19.27 2.51
C ASN A 115 5.81 -18.34 3.21
N TYR A 116 6.14 -17.05 3.22
CA TYR A 116 5.35 -16.01 3.87
C TYR A 116 5.48 -14.69 3.11
N ILE A 117 4.43 -13.86 3.15
CA ILE A 117 4.54 -12.43 2.84
C ILE A 117 4.29 -11.65 4.13
N TYR A 118 5.31 -10.97 4.62
CA TYR A 118 5.22 -10.08 5.78
C TYR A 118 4.86 -8.68 5.30
N VAL A 119 3.77 -8.14 5.82
CA VAL A 119 3.31 -6.78 5.49
C VAL A 119 3.23 -5.97 6.78
N GLY A 120 4.10 -4.98 6.91
CA GLY A 120 4.23 -4.13 8.09
C GLY A 120 3.93 -2.68 7.81
N SER A 121 3.39 -1.96 8.79
CA SER A 121 3.25 -0.50 8.69
C SER A 121 3.41 0.21 10.03
N TRP A 122 3.73 1.50 10.01
CA TRP A 122 3.91 2.29 11.23
C TRP A 122 2.56 2.68 11.88
N LEU A 123 1.46 2.55 11.14
CA LEU A 123 0.08 2.60 11.63
C LEU A 123 -0.60 1.24 11.41
N PRO A 124 -1.62 0.89 12.21
CA PRO A 124 -2.56 -0.16 11.83
C PRO A 124 -3.24 0.18 10.51
N PHE A 125 -3.65 -0.83 9.77
CA PHE A 125 -4.33 -0.72 8.48
C PHE A 125 -5.37 -1.84 8.34
N ARG A 126 -6.44 -1.61 7.56
CA ARG A 126 -7.58 -2.54 7.49
C ARG A 126 -7.49 -3.57 6.36
N GLY A 127 -6.38 -3.59 5.65
CA GLY A 127 -6.25 -4.39 4.45
C GLY A 127 -5.24 -3.82 3.46
N ALA A 128 -5.11 -4.51 2.34
CA ALA A 128 -4.41 -3.99 1.17
C ALA A 128 -5.24 -4.27 -0.09
N GLN A 129 -5.24 -3.30 -1.00
CA GLN A 129 -5.66 -3.54 -2.38
C GLN A 129 -4.53 -4.25 -3.11
N VAL A 130 -4.87 -5.37 -3.74
CA VAL A 130 -3.95 -6.21 -4.52
C VAL A 130 -4.37 -6.12 -5.99
N ALA A 131 -3.42 -5.75 -6.85
CA ALA A 131 -3.58 -5.82 -8.30
C ALA A 131 -2.62 -6.86 -8.87
N LEU A 132 -3.10 -7.64 -9.84
CA LEU A 132 -2.42 -8.80 -10.40
C LEU A 132 -2.36 -8.70 -11.93
N ASN A 133 -1.20 -8.97 -12.49
CA ASN A 133 -1.05 -9.11 -13.94
C ASN A 133 -1.52 -10.50 -14.35
N ASN A 134 -0.80 -11.51 -13.87
CA ASN A 134 -1.17 -12.93 -13.98
C ASN A 134 -1.79 -13.43 -12.67
N LYS A 135 -2.82 -14.26 -12.82
CA LYS A 135 -3.74 -14.66 -11.74
C LYS A 135 -3.59 -16.12 -11.41
N ASN A 136 -3.89 -16.47 -10.18
CA ASN A 136 -3.93 -17.83 -9.72
C ASN A 136 -5.18 -18.56 -10.23
N ASP A 137 -5.03 -19.82 -10.63
CA ASP A 137 -6.14 -20.72 -11.03
C ASP A 137 -6.17 -22.00 -10.17
N ILE A 138 -5.44 -22.01 -9.04
CA ILE A 138 -5.36 -23.13 -8.09
C ILE A 138 -6.19 -22.82 -6.85
N ALA A 139 -7.10 -23.74 -6.51
CA ALA A 139 -7.88 -23.69 -5.27
C ALA A 139 -6.98 -23.58 -4.04
N SER A 140 -7.05 -22.41 -3.40
CA SER A 140 -6.17 -21.99 -2.32
C SER A 140 -6.85 -20.87 -1.53
N VAL A 141 -6.64 -20.86 -0.22
CA VAL A 141 -7.25 -19.92 0.71
C VAL A 141 -6.17 -19.06 1.31
N LEU A 142 -6.32 -17.73 1.21
CA LEU A 142 -5.47 -16.77 1.89
C LEU A 142 -5.83 -16.69 3.37
N THR A 143 -4.82 -16.81 4.22
CA THR A 143 -4.89 -16.54 5.65
C THR A 143 -3.99 -15.36 5.97
N VAL A 144 -4.52 -14.39 6.73
CA VAL A 144 -3.74 -13.25 7.23
C VAL A 144 -3.69 -13.35 8.75
N ASN A 145 -2.47 -13.39 9.28
CA ASN A 145 -2.21 -13.33 10.72
C ASN A 145 -1.67 -11.95 11.09
N TYR A 146 -1.94 -11.46 12.30
CA TYR A 146 -1.37 -10.23 12.85
C TYR A 146 -0.66 -10.51 14.17
N TRP A 147 0.28 -9.64 14.54
CA TRP A 147 1.03 -9.77 15.78
C TRP A 147 0.32 -9.11 16.96
N ASN A 148 -0.05 -9.88 17.99
CA ASN A 148 -0.62 -9.37 19.25
C ASN A 148 0.20 -9.79 20.49
N GLY A 149 1.44 -10.25 20.28
CA GLY A 149 2.24 -10.99 21.25
C GLY A 149 2.33 -12.50 20.93
N GLY A 150 1.54 -12.95 19.97
CA GLY A 150 1.70 -14.14 19.16
C GLY A 150 1.17 -13.85 17.75
N TRP A 151 1.41 -14.75 16.80
CA TRP A 151 0.73 -14.70 15.50
C TRP A 151 -0.69 -15.24 15.66
N GLY A 152 -1.69 -14.37 15.49
CA GLY A 152 -3.10 -14.73 15.53
C GLY A 152 -3.80 -14.35 14.22
N ALA A 153 -4.77 -15.14 13.79
CA ALA A 153 -5.54 -14.84 12.58
C ALA A 153 -6.31 -13.52 12.74
N VAL A 154 -6.39 -12.70 11.69
CA VAL A 154 -7.24 -11.51 11.68
C VAL A 154 -8.71 -11.90 11.78
N ASP A 155 -9.50 -11.05 12.44
CA ASP A 155 -10.94 -11.26 12.52
C ASP A 155 -11.59 -10.93 11.17
N THR A 156 -12.47 -11.82 10.70
CA THR A 156 -13.36 -11.60 9.54
C THR A 156 -12.61 -11.15 8.28
N ILE A 157 -11.65 -11.96 7.82
CA ILE A 157 -11.00 -11.72 6.54
C ILE A 157 -12.04 -11.74 5.39
N SER A 158 -11.98 -10.72 4.54
CA SER A 158 -12.67 -10.64 3.27
C SER A 158 -11.62 -10.59 2.18
N ASP A 159 -11.48 -11.69 1.45
CA ASP A 159 -10.58 -11.80 0.30
C ASP A 159 -11.33 -11.41 -0.97
N GLY A 160 -11.22 -10.16 -1.40
CA GLY A 160 -11.79 -9.69 -2.66
C GLY A 160 -11.05 -10.19 -3.90
N THR A 161 -9.89 -10.85 -3.74
CA THR A 161 -9.13 -11.46 -4.84
C THR A 161 -9.57 -12.90 -5.11
N ASP A 162 -10.32 -13.52 -4.19
CA ASP A 162 -10.86 -14.86 -4.33
C ASP A 162 -12.01 -14.90 -5.35
N VAL A 163 -11.91 -15.84 -6.29
CA VAL A 163 -13.01 -16.22 -7.17
C VAL A 163 -13.24 -17.72 -7.09
N SER A 164 -14.31 -18.11 -6.41
CA SER A 164 -14.73 -19.52 -6.29
C SER A 164 -13.78 -20.44 -5.51
N GLY A 165 -13.01 -19.90 -4.56
CA GLY A 165 -12.08 -20.65 -3.70
C GLY A 165 -10.62 -20.61 -4.13
N ASP A 166 -10.28 -19.74 -5.08
CA ASP A 166 -8.94 -19.53 -5.61
C ASP A 166 -8.54 -18.09 -5.24
N THR A 167 -7.78 -17.91 -4.15
CA THR A 167 -7.23 -16.60 -3.79
C THR A 167 -6.31 -16.07 -4.91
N MET A 168 -6.19 -14.75 -5.04
CA MET A 168 -5.41 -14.09 -6.09
C MET A 168 -5.86 -14.46 -7.52
N LYS A 169 -7.16 -14.73 -7.73
CA LYS A 169 -7.73 -15.01 -9.06
C LYS A 169 -8.26 -13.76 -9.77
N GLN A 170 -8.37 -12.64 -9.07
CA GLN A 170 -8.68 -11.33 -9.64
C GLN A 170 -8.05 -10.19 -8.81
N ASP A 171 -8.03 -8.99 -9.37
CA ASP A 171 -7.70 -7.79 -8.61
C ASP A 171 -8.79 -7.55 -7.55
N GLY A 172 -8.39 -7.11 -6.36
CA GLY A 172 -9.34 -6.89 -5.30
C GLY A 172 -8.71 -6.46 -3.98
N ASP A 173 -9.59 -6.15 -3.03
CA ASP A 173 -9.19 -5.75 -1.69
C ASP A 173 -9.15 -6.98 -0.77
N VAL A 174 -8.01 -7.25 -0.15
CA VAL A 174 -7.91 -8.16 1.00
C VAL A 174 -8.07 -7.32 2.25
N SER A 175 -9.16 -7.50 2.99
CA SER A 175 -9.52 -6.63 4.12
C SER A 175 -9.95 -7.39 5.37
N TRP A 176 -9.85 -6.72 6.51
CA TRP A 176 -10.20 -7.25 7.83
C TRP A 176 -10.60 -6.11 8.78
N VAL A 177 -11.15 -6.49 9.94
CA VAL A 177 -11.39 -5.55 11.03
C VAL A 177 -10.09 -5.36 11.82
N VAL A 178 -9.65 -4.12 11.99
CA VAL A 178 -8.43 -3.81 12.76
C VAL A 178 -8.64 -4.18 14.23
N SER A 179 -7.87 -5.16 14.71
CA SER A 179 -7.97 -5.58 16.11
C SER A 179 -7.39 -4.54 17.07
N SER A 180 -8.03 -4.38 18.22
CA SER A 180 -7.61 -3.45 19.28
C SER A 180 -6.37 -3.90 20.06
N ASP A 181 -6.02 -5.19 20.01
CA ASP A 181 -4.86 -5.78 20.68
C ASP A 181 -3.64 -5.93 19.75
N TRP A 182 -3.72 -5.46 18.50
CA TRP A 182 -2.60 -5.47 17.57
C TRP A 182 -1.43 -4.66 18.15
N LYS A 183 -0.26 -5.29 18.24
CA LYS A 183 0.96 -4.69 18.78
C LYS A 183 1.97 -4.41 17.70
N ARG A 184 2.69 -3.31 17.91
CA ARG A 184 3.86 -2.94 17.12
C ARG A 184 5.09 -3.64 17.69
N ASP A 185 5.85 -4.33 16.86
CA ASP A 185 7.14 -4.92 17.25
C ASP A 185 8.04 -5.10 16.03
N SER A 186 9.33 -5.40 16.22
CA SER A 186 10.25 -5.73 15.11
C SER A 186 10.28 -7.23 14.86
N LEU A 187 10.50 -7.64 13.61
CA LEU A 187 10.60 -9.08 13.29
C LEU A 187 11.79 -9.74 14.00
N LEU A 188 12.85 -8.99 14.29
CA LEU A 188 13.96 -9.42 15.14
C LEU A 188 13.53 -9.73 16.58
N ASN A 189 12.67 -8.90 17.18
CA ASN A 189 12.19 -9.11 18.55
C ASN A 189 11.12 -10.21 18.62
N ILE A 190 10.26 -10.28 17.60
CA ILE A 190 9.27 -11.36 17.42
C ILE A 190 9.98 -12.72 17.34
N GLY A 191 11.19 -12.75 16.76
CA GLY A 191 11.97 -13.96 16.57
C GLY A 191 11.74 -14.64 15.22
N ASP A 192 11.01 -13.99 14.31
CA ASP A 192 10.73 -14.47 12.96
C ASP A 192 11.93 -14.28 12.02
N THR A 193 12.95 -13.50 12.42
CA THR A 193 14.21 -13.43 11.69
C THR A 193 15.40 -13.20 12.61
N THR A 194 16.59 -13.59 12.15
CA THR A 194 17.88 -13.20 12.75
C THR A 194 18.64 -12.17 11.90
N VAL A 195 18.07 -11.81 10.75
CA VAL A 195 18.66 -10.94 9.74
C VAL A 195 18.53 -9.49 10.17
N LYS A 196 19.67 -8.82 10.37
CA LYS A 196 19.75 -7.45 10.89
C LYS A 196 19.68 -6.40 9.79
N GLU A 197 18.58 -6.41 9.06
CA GLU A 197 18.26 -5.40 8.04
C GLU A 197 17.35 -4.31 8.62
N SER A 198 17.21 -3.19 7.91
CA SER A 198 16.39 -2.05 8.36
C SER A 198 14.94 -2.44 8.61
N TRP A 199 14.34 -3.25 7.72
CA TRP A 199 12.97 -3.78 7.87
C TRP A 199 12.86 -4.73 9.07
N GLY A 200 13.88 -5.58 9.31
CA GLY A 200 13.85 -6.58 10.38
C GLY A 200 13.92 -5.95 11.77
N GLY A 201 14.63 -4.83 11.89
CA GLY A 201 14.70 -4.03 13.12
C GLY A 201 13.61 -2.97 13.28
N ALA A 202 12.82 -2.69 12.23
CA ALA A 202 11.74 -1.73 12.30
C ALA A 202 10.62 -2.27 13.17
N SER A 203 10.31 -1.58 14.27
CA SER A 203 9.06 -1.82 14.99
C SER A 203 7.91 -1.43 14.07
N LEU A 204 7.01 -2.32 13.70
CA LEU A 204 5.84 -2.06 12.85
C LEU A 204 4.64 -2.91 13.30
N TYR A 205 3.45 -2.53 12.86
CA TYR A 205 2.25 -3.35 12.93
C TYR A 205 2.32 -4.38 11.81
N TRP A 206 2.79 -5.58 12.15
CA TRP A 206 3.00 -6.64 11.17
C TRP A 206 1.74 -7.50 10.99
N THR A 207 1.50 -7.84 9.73
CA THR A 207 0.71 -9.00 9.32
C THR A 207 1.60 -9.99 8.58
N ARG A 208 1.19 -11.26 8.57
CA ARG A 208 1.83 -12.36 7.86
C ARG A 208 0.79 -13.10 7.03
N TRP A 209 1.01 -13.15 5.73
CA TRP A 209 0.08 -13.69 4.74
C TRP A 209 0.57 -15.07 4.31
N GLU A 210 -0.36 -16.02 4.27
CA GLU A 210 -0.12 -17.44 4.06
C GLU A 210 -1.18 -18.00 3.12
N VAL A 211 -0.82 -18.94 2.25
CA VAL A 211 -1.75 -19.65 1.38
C VAL A 211 -1.87 -21.12 1.79
N SER A 212 -3.07 -21.70 1.64
CA SER A 212 -3.32 -23.10 2.04
C SER A 212 -2.77 -24.14 1.05
N VAL A 213 -2.50 -23.74 -0.19
CA VAL A 213 -1.92 -24.54 -1.27
C VAL A 213 -1.01 -23.62 -2.07
N ALA A 214 0.06 -24.15 -2.66
CA ALA A 214 0.94 -23.39 -3.53
C ALA A 214 0.16 -22.76 -4.69
N LEU A 215 0.46 -21.49 -4.98
CA LEU A 215 -0.14 -20.75 -6.09
C LEU A 215 0.38 -21.26 -7.45
N ASP A 216 -0.26 -20.82 -8.53
CA ASP A 216 0.22 -21.09 -9.89
C ASP A 216 1.68 -20.60 -10.10
N THR A 217 2.36 -21.26 -11.02
CA THR A 217 3.72 -20.96 -11.49
C THR A 217 3.86 -19.65 -12.27
N THR A 218 2.79 -18.88 -12.43
CA THR A 218 2.78 -17.64 -13.22
C THR A 218 2.20 -16.44 -12.48
N VAL A 219 1.88 -16.52 -11.18
CA VAL A 219 1.21 -15.41 -10.48
C VAL A 219 2.12 -14.20 -10.31
N ASP A 220 1.63 -13.03 -10.75
CA ASP A 220 2.39 -11.78 -10.79
C ASP A 220 1.63 -10.66 -10.04
N LEU A 221 2.24 -10.14 -8.97
CA LEU A 221 1.75 -8.99 -8.22
C LEU A 221 2.18 -7.70 -8.90
N VAL A 222 1.26 -6.77 -9.12
CA VAL A 222 1.58 -5.43 -9.67
C VAL A 222 1.63 -4.40 -8.56
N THR A 223 0.59 -4.35 -7.72
CA THR A 223 0.56 -3.41 -6.59
C THR A 223 -0.03 -4.04 -5.35
N MET A 224 0.47 -3.60 -4.21
CA MET A 224 -0.10 -3.85 -2.88
C MET A 224 -0.10 -2.55 -2.11
N ARG A 225 -1.28 -1.95 -1.94
CA ARG A 225 -1.44 -0.63 -1.32
C ARG A 225 -2.34 -0.72 -0.11
N ALA A 226 -1.92 -0.13 1.00
CA ALA A 226 -2.67 -0.16 2.24
C ALA A 226 -4.07 0.43 2.05
N LEU A 227 -5.05 -0.12 2.79
CA LEU A 227 -6.35 0.47 3.02
C LEU A 227 -6.36 1.16 4.38
N ASN A 228 -6.95 2.36 4.47
CA ASN A 228 -6.91 3.14 5.70
C ASN A 228 -7.53 2.36 6.86
N ARG A 229 -6.98 2.44 8.08
CA ARG A 229 -7.57 1.80 9.28
C ARG A 229 -9.03 2.19 9.55
N SER A 230 -9.49 3.32 9.01
CA SER A 230 -10.85 3.81 9.17
C SER A 230 -11.41 4.29 7.84
N THR A 231 -12.70 4.02 7.60
CA THR A 231 -13.48 4.58 6.49
C THR A 231 -14.15 5.90 6.86
N THR A 232 -13.83 6.47 8.03
CA THR A 232 -14.23 7.85 8.38
C THR A 232 -13.28 8.82 7.68
N TYR A 233 -13.61 9.15 6.44
CA TYR A 233 -12.80 10.03 5.60
C TYR A 233 -12.89 11.50 6.02
N ALA A 234 -11.85 12.25 5.69
CA ALA A 234 -11.93 13.70 5.63
C ALA A 234 -12.68 14.12 4.35
N GLU A 235 -13.31 15.31 4.37
CA GLU A 235 -14.14 15.79 3.25
C GLU A 235 -13.54 17.06 2.64
N LEU A 236 -13.47 17.09 1.31
CA LEU A 236 -13.05 18.23 0.51
C LEU A 236 -14.16 18.65 -0.45
N PRO A 237 -14.72 19.87 -0.30
CA PRO A 237 -15.66 20.42 -1.27
C PRO A 237 -15.01 20.69 -2.63
N GLU A 238 -15.84 20.77 -3.67
CA GLU A 238 -15.38 21.10 -5.02
C GLU A 238 -14.65 22.45 -5.08
N GLY A 239 -13.52 22.49 -5.81
CA GLY A 239 -12.78 23.72 -6.09
C GLY A 239 -11.88 24.20 -4.95
N ILE A 240 -11.91 23.54 -3.79
CA ILE A 240 -11.03 23.86 -2.66
C ILE A 240 -9.73 23.09 -2.80
N VAL A 241 -8.61 23.82 -2.87
CA VAL A 241 -7.28 23.23 -2.82
C VAL A 241 -6.93 22.94 -1.37
N PHE A 242 -6.64 21.69 -1.08
CA PHE A 242 -6.03 21.25 0.16
C PHE A 242 -4.54 20.99 -0.06
N SER A 243 -3.72 21.28 0.94
CA SER A 243 -2.27 21.08 0.86
C SER A 243 -1.70 20.76 2.23
N GLU A 244 -0.86 19.73 2.29
CA GLU A 244 -0.21 19.32 3.53
C GLU A 244 1.19 18.74 3.27
N ALA A 245 2.04 18.77 4.28
CA ALA A 245 3.27 17.99 4.27
C ALA A 245 2.91 16.51 4.42
N ALA A 246 3.32 15.70 3.46
CA ALA A 246 3.10 14.25 3.47
C ALA A 246 4.34 13.58 2.89
N ILE A 247 5.02 12.79 3.71
CA ILE A 247 6.19 12.04 3.29
C ILE A 247 5.69 10.80 2.55
N ALA A 248 5.98 10.68 1.27
CA ALA A 248 5.66 9.53 0.44
C ALA A 248 6.84 8.54 0.47
N GLY A 249 6.64 7.35 1.04
CA GLY A 249 7.70 6.36 1.22
C GLY A 249 7.78 5.76 2.63
N PRO A 250 8.88 5.05 2.96
CA PRO A 250 9.06 4.36 4.22
C PRO A 250 8.80 5.23 5.46
N ASN A 251 7.98 4.71 6.39
CA ASN A 251 7.47 5.43 7.58
C ASN A 251 6.54 6.62 7.31
N GLY A 252 6.12 6.82 6.06
CA GLY A 252 5.18 7.84 5.63
C GLY A 252 3.93 7.23 5.02
N PHE A 253 3.50 7.77 3.89
CA PHE A 253 2.30 7.38 3.18
C PHE A 253 2.65 6.78 1.82
N SER A 254 1.81 5.90 1.28
CA SER A 254 2.00 5.32 -0.06
C SER A 254 0.98 5.82 -1.06
N CYS A 255 -0.25 6.08 -0.62
CA CYS A 255 -1.33 6.48 -1.51
C CYS A 255 -2.38 7.32 -0.80
N VAL A 256 -3.21 7.98 -1.61
CA VAL A 256 -4.46 8.60 -1.19
C VAL A 256 -5.60 7.65 -1.52
N GLU A 257 -6.38 7.29 -0.51
CA GLU A 257 -7.68 6.67 -0.66
C GLU A 257 -8.72 7.75 -0.90
N ALA A 258 -9.48 7.67 -1.99
CA ALA A 258 -10.45 8.69 -2.34
C ALA A 258 -11.72 8.13 -2.99
N LEU A 259 -12.85 8.75 -2.71
CA LEU A 259 -14.16 8.51 -3.33
C LEU A 259 -15.03 9.77 -3.23
N VAL A 260 -16.22 9.76 -3.82
CA VAL A 260 -17.22 10.81 -3.62
C VAL A 260 -18.43 10.28 -2.87
N ASP A 261 -19.10 11.16 -2.13
CA ASP A 261 -20.28 10.82 -1.31
C ASP A 261 -21.48 10.34 -2.16
N ALA A 262 -21.59 10.86 -3.38
CA ALA A 262 -22.58 10.43 -4.36
C ALA A 262 -22.09 10.68 -5.79
N GLY A 263 -22.69 10.02 -6.78
CA GLY A 263 -22.44 10.30 -8.19
C GLY A 263 -20.97 10.12 -8.60
N SER A 264 -20.40 11.14 -9.26
CA SER A 264 -19.01 11.13 -9.72
C SER A 264 -18.32 12.48 -9.56
N GLY A 265 -16.99 12.45 -9.64
CA GLY A 265 -16.14 13.64 -9.63
C GLY A 265 -14.73 13.32 -10.12
N ASN A 266 -13.82 14.29 -10.02
CA ASN A 266 -12.40 14.08 -10.23
C ASN A 266 -11.61 14.62 -9.05
N LEU A 267 -10.50 13.96 -8.72
CA LEU A 267 -9.52 14.45 -7.76
C LEU A 267 -8.16 14.57 -8.42
N VAL A 268 -7.66 15.80 -8.49
CA VAL A 268 -6.28 16.06 -8.90
C VAL A 268 -5.40 15.98 -7.66
N VAL A 269 -4.40 15.10 -7.72
CA VAL A 269 -3.39 14.91 -6.67
C VAL A 269 -2.03 15.22 -7.27
N ASN A 270 -1.30 16.15 -6.65
CA ASN A 270 0.09 16.44 -7.00
C ASN A 270 0.97 16.27 -5.78
N ALA A 271 2.19 15.78 -5.99
CA ALA A 271 3.23 15.68 -4.99
C ALA A 271 4.37 16.66 -5.32
N ALA A 272 5.07 17.14 -4.30
CA ALA A 272 6.27 17.94 -4.46
C ALA A 272 7.37 17.50 -3.47
N THR A 273 8.63 17.68 -3.86
CA THR A 273 9.79 17.51 -2.98
C THR A 273 10.20 18.85 -2.40
N LYS A 274 10.71 18.86 -1.16
CA LYS A 274 11.15 20.09 -0.50
C LYS A 274 12.57 20.45 -0.92
N ILE A 275 12.89 21.75 -1.09
CA ILE A 275 14.28 22.16 -1.33
C ILE A 275 15.15 21.79 -0.12
N GLY A 276 16.27 21.11 -0.40
CA GLY A 276 17.30 20.79 0.58
C GLY A 276 17.07 19.49 1.36
N THR A 277 16.01 18.73 1.05
CA THR A 277 15.99 17.30 1.30
C THR A 277 16.63 16.63 0.08
N GLU A 278 17.64 15.76 0.26
CA GLU A 278 18.32 15.09 -0.86
C GLU A 278 17.40 14.06 -1.59
N THR A 279 16.10 14.06 -1.28
CA THR A 279 15.07 13.21 -1.84
C THR A 279 14.53 13.81 -3.14
N ARG A 280 14.90 13.18 -4.26
CA ARG A 280 14.22 13.35 -5.55
C ARG A 280 13.13 12.28 -5.66
N PHE A 281 12.15 12.50 -6.53
CA PHE A 281 11.23 11.42 -6.85
C PHE A 281 12.03 10.25 -7.44
N ALA A 282 11.82 9.06 -6.89
CA ALA A 282 12.33 7.82 -7.47
C ALA A 282 11.76 7.63 -8.90
#